data_AF-A0A7S3ZCG8-F1
#
_entry.id   AF-A0A7S3ZCG8-F1
#
_cell.length_a   1.000
_cell.length_b   1.000
_cell.length_c   1.000
_cell.angle_alpha   90.00
_cell.angle_beta   90.00
_cell.angle_gamma   90.00
#
_symmetry.space_group_name_H-M   'P 1'
#
loop_
_entity.id
_entity.type
_entity.pdbx_description
1 polymer ?
#
loop_
_entity_poly.entity_id
_entity_poly.type
_entity_poly.pdbx_seq_one_letter_code
_entity_poly.pdbx_strand_id
1 'polypeptide(L)'
;RRAIELFEKAARGALGRHEFRYVSKGYHFGASICAIVLATQSEDTKDLEDSVSAYAEIDSSFDGSMEHLFLKELVKAVIYVDKQAFSRALHTYRGKQTMKDWMVTSLASAEKLIPELAVTTRKIDIT
;
A
#
# COMPACT_ATOMS: atom_id res chain seq x y z
N ARG A 1 -4.71 11.97 -0.68
CA ARG A 1 -5.94 11.57 0.04
C ARG A 1 -7.14 11.29 -0.88
N ARG A 2 -7.56 12.22 -1.76
CA ARG A 2 -8.75 12.05 -2.61
C ARG A 2 -8.84 10.73 -3.40
N ALA A 3 -7.72 10.23 -3.94
CA ALA A 3 -7.69 8.98 -4.68
C ALA A 3 -8.09 7.77 -3.81
N ILE A 4 -7.63 7.72 -2.56
CA ILE A 4 -7.94 6.64 -1.60
C ILE A 4 -9.47 6.58 -1.39
N GLU A 5 -10.09 7.73 -1.11
CA GLU A 5 -11.54 7.83 -0.90
C GLU A 5 -12.35 7.34 -2.11
N LEU A 6 -11.88 7.63 -3.33
CA LEU A 6 -12.55 7.19 -4.56
C LEU A 6 -12.45 5.67 -4.74
N PHE A 7 -11.27 5.09 -4.48
CA PHE A 7 -11.09 3.64 -4.52
C PHE A 7 -11.94 2.95 -3.45
N GLU A 8 -11.95 3.45 -2.23
CA GLU A 8 -12.76 2.88 -1.15
C GLU A 8 -14.26 3.00 -1.43
N LYS A 9 -14.72 4.12 -1.98
CA LYS A 9 -16.12 4.29 -2.38
C LYS A 9 -16.49 3.29 -3.47
N ALA A 10 -15.61 3.07 -4.45
CA ALA A 10 -15.82 2.10 -5.51
C ALA A 10 -15.81 0.66 -4.97
N ALA A 11 -14.87 0.32 -4.08
CA ALA A 11 -14.81 -0.96 -3.39
C ALA A 11 -16.10 -1.25 -2.62
N ARG A 12 -16.55 -0.31 -1.78
CA ARG A 12 -17.81 -0.45 -1.02
C ARG A 12 -19.02 -0.68 -1.93
N GLY A 13 -19.07 -0.05 -3.11
CA GLY A 13 -20.14 -0.28 -4.10
C GLY A 13 -20.07 -1.63 -4.81
N ALA A 14 -18.90 -2.26 -4.84
CA ALA A 14 -18.66 -3.59 -5.41
C ALA A 14 -18.94 -4.74 -4.41
N LEU A 15 -18.93 -4.45 -3.11
CA LEU A 15 -19.23 -5.44 -2.06
C LEU A 15 -20.66 -5.99 -2.19
N GLY A 16 -20.82 -7.28 -1.87
CA GLY A 16 -22.12 -7.97 -1.88
C GLY A 16 -22.53 -8.55 -3.23
N ARG A 17 -21.72 -8.40 -4.29
CA ARG A 17 -21.94 -9.03 -5.60
C ARG A 17 -20.75 -9.89 -5.97
N HIS A 18 -20.96 -11.19 -6.14
CA HIS A 18 -19.88 -12.15 -6.37
C HIS A 18 -19.09 -11.85 -7.66
N GLU A 19 -19.76 -11.30 -8.67
CA GLU A 19 -19.19 -10.94 -9.97
C GLU A 19 -18.16 -9.82 -9.86
N PHE A 20 -18.30 -8.92 -8.89
CA PHE A 20 -17.39 -7.79 -8.69
C PHE A 20 -16.29 -8.05 -7.67
N ARG A 21 -16.19 -9.26 -7.13
CA ARG A 21 -15.16 -9.66 -6.17
C ARG A 21 -13.74 -9.34 -6.66
N TYR A 22 -13.41 -9.71 -7.89
CA TYR A 22 -12.08 -9.42 -8.45
C TYR A 22 -11.83 -7.93 -8.68
N VAL A 23 -12.88 -7.18 -8.99
CA VAL A 23 -12.80 -5.73 -9.20
C VAL A 23 -12.62 -5.01 -7.86
N SER A 24 -13.33 -5.46 -6.82
CA SER A 24 -13.19 -4.99 -5.43
C SER A 24 -11.76 -5.09 -4.93
N LYS A 25 -11.11 -6.26 -5.11
CA LYS A 25 -9.68 -6.46 -4.79
C LYS A 25 -8.78 -5.44 -5.48
N GLY A 26 -9.04 -5.16 -6.75
CA GLY A 26 -8.29 -4.15 -7.51
C GLY A 26 -8.43 -2.74 -6.92
N TYR A 27 -9.60 -2.41 -6.39
CA TYR A 27 -9.82 -1.13 -5.69
C TYR A 27 -9.12 -1.07 -4.34
N HIS A 28 -9.20 -2.13 -3.52
CA HIS A 28 -8.45 -2.22 -2.26
C HIS A 28 -6.93 -2.15 -2.48
N PHE A 29 -6.44 -2.82 -3.53
CA PHE A 29 -5.04 -2.74 -3.94
C PHE A 29 -4.63 -1.33 -4.34
N GLY A 30 -5.46 -0.66 -5.16
CA GLY A 30 -5.23 0.73 -5.58
C GLY A 30 -5.24 1.71 -4.41
N ALA A 31 -6.21 1.58 -3.49
CA ALA A 31 -6.30 2.39 -2.29
C ALA A 31 -5.04 2.24 -1.41
N SER A 32 -4.59 1.01 -1.21
CA SER A 32 -3.40 0.69 -0.41
C SER A 32 -2.12 1.27 -0.99
N ILE A 33 -1.93 1.20 -2.32
CA ILE A 33 -0.78 1.85 -2.98
C ILE A 33 -0.80 3.35 -2.75
N CYS A 34 -1.96 3.99 -2.91
CA CYS A 34 -2.10 5.41 -2.65
C CYS A 34 -1.85 5.77 -1.17
N ALA A 35 -2.24 4.92 -0.23
CA ALA A 35 -1.97 5.11 1.19
C ALA A 35 -0.46 5.03 1.49
N ILE A 36 0.24 4.04 0.93
CA ILE A 36 1.69 3.91 1.06
C ILE A 36 2.41 5.15 0.50
N VAL A 37 2.04 5.61 -0.69
CA VAL A 37 2.64 6.80 -1.31
C VAL A 37 2.35 8.05 -0.49
N LEU A 38 1.14 8.19 0.06
CA LEU A 38 0.80 9.32 0.92
C LEU A 38 1.62 9.30 2.21
N ALA A 39 1.77 8.14 2.85
CA ALA A 39 2.56 7.96 4.07
C ALA A 39 4.04 8.31 3.83
N THR A 40 4.62 7.86 2.72
CA THR A 40 6.02 8.22 2.40
C THR A 40 6.21 9.69 2.05
N GLN A 41 5.22 10.34 1.44
CA GLN A 41 5.27 11.77 1.10
C GLN A 41 5.02 12.69 2.31
N SER A 42 4.16 12.27 3.24
CA SER A 42 3.81 13.04 4.44
C SER A 42 4.69 12.72 5.64
N GLU A 43 5.56 11.72 5.50
CA GLU A 43 6.42 11.21 6.57
C GLU A 43 5.65 10.69 7.79
N ASP A 44 4.36 10.36 7.60
CA ASP A 44 3.49 9.81 8.64
C ASP A 44 3.11 8.37 8.31
N THR A 45 3.68 7.44 9.07
CA THR A 45 3.50 6.00 8.89
C THR A 45 2.67 5.35 10.01
N LYS A 46 2.19 6.13 10.99
CA LYS A 46 1.57 5.60 12.22
C LYS A 46 0.39 4.67 11.95
N ASP A 47 -0.49 5.10 11.05
CA ASP A 47 -1.75 4.40 10.77
C ASP A 47 -1.68 3.55 9.49
N LEU A 48 -0.49 3.40 8.89
CA LEU A 48 -0.35 2.76 7.58
C LEU A 48 -0.68 1.26 7.64
N GLU A 49 -0.21 0.56 8.67
CA GLU A 49 -0.47 -0.87 8.85
C GLU A 49 -1.95 -1.16 9.08
N ASP A 50 -2.58 -0.37 9.95
CA ASP A 50 -4.01 -0.49 10.26
C ASP A 50 -4.86 -0.19 9.03
N SER A 51 -4.52 0.87 8.28
CA SER A 51 -5.27 1.27 7.07
C SER A 51 -5.25 0.19 5.99
N VAL A 52 -4.11 -0.47 5.77
CA VAL A 52 -3.99 -1.54 4.76
C VAL A 52 -4.64 -2.83 5.25
N SER A 53 -4.50 -3.15 6.54
CA SER A 53 -5.09 -4.37 7.13
C SER A 53 -6.61 -4.31 7.21
N ALA A 54 -7.20 -3.12 7.41
CA ALA A 54 -8.65 -2.92 7.43
C ALA A 54 -9.35 -3.39 6.15
N TYR A 55 -8.67 -3.36 5.00
CA TYR A 55 -9.25 -3.85 3.74
C TYR A 55 -9.42 -5.37 3.71
N ALA A 56 -8.56 -6.12 4.41
CA ALA A 56 -8.71 -7.57 4.55
C ALA A 56 -9.89 -7.94 5.47
N GLU A 57 -10.22 -7.08 6.44
CA GLU A 57 -11.40 -7.25 7.30
C GLU A 57 -12.72 -6.98 6.54
N ILE A 58 -12.70 -6.00 5.62
CA ILE A 58 -13.86 -5.61 4.80
C ILE A 58 -14.15 -6.65 3.71
N ASP A 59 -13.11 -7.17 3.07
CA ASP A 59 -13.21 -8.16 1.99
C ASP A 59 -12.32 -9.37 2.30
N SER A 60 -12.93 -10.43 2.84
CA SER A 60 -12.22 -11.68 3.17
C SER A 60 -11.56 -12.36 1.98
N SER A 61 -11.90 -11.97 0.76
CA SER A 61 -11.23 -12.47 -0.43
C SER A 61 -9.94 -11.74 -0.78
N PHE A 62 -9.79 -10.52 -0.28
CA PHE A 62 -8.54 -9.80 -0.35
C PHE A 62 -7.54 -10.38 0.65
N ASP A 63 -8.01 -10.88 1.79
CA ASP A 63 -7.15 -11.57 2.74
C ASP A 63 -6.44 -12.78 2.11
N GLY A 64 -5.16 -12.97 2.45
CA GLY A 64 -4.30 -14.00 1.87
C GLY A 64 -4.02 -13.89 0.36
N SER A 65 -4.55 -12.90 -0.35
CA SER A 65 -4.25 -12.69 -1.77
C SER A 65 -2.80 -12.28 -2.00
N MET A 66 -2.29 -12.48 -3.22
CA MET A 66 -0.92 -12.05 -3.54
C MET A 66 -0.75 -10.54 -3.42
N GLU A 67 -1.78 -9.77 -3.78
CA GLU A 67 -1.87 -8.32 -3.60
C GLU A 67 -1.72 -7.95 -2.13
N HIS A 68 -2.50 -8.58 -1.24
CA HIS A 68 -2.46 -8.31 0.18
C HIS A 68 -1.10 -8.67 0.79
N LEU A 69 -0.56 -9.85 0.47
CA LEU A 69 0.77 -10.26 0.93
C LEU A 69 1.87 -9.31 0.47
N PHE A 70 1.82 -8.87 -0.80
CA PHE A 70 2.75 -7.88 -1.32
C PHE A 70 2.66 -6.55 -0.60
N LEU A 71 1.44 -6.05 -0.36
CA LEU A 71 1.23 -4.79 0.38
C LEU A 71 1.76 -4.87 1.81
N LYS A 72 1.56 -5.99 2.51
CA LYS A 72 2.11 -6.18 3.86
C LYS A 72 3.63 -6.06 3.88
N GLU A 73 4.31 -6.64 2.89
CA GLU A 73 5.77 -6.53 2.80
C GLU A 73 6.23 -5.10 2.46
N LEU A 74 5.49 -4.38 1.60
CA LEU A 74 5.79 -2.96 1.35
C LEU A 74 5.57 -2.10 2.60
N VAL A 75 4.47 -2.29 3.32
CA VAL A 75 4.16 -1.54 4.54
C VAL A 75 5.25 -1.75 5.59
N LYS A 76 5.65 -3.00 5.85
CA LYS A 76 6.79 -3.29 6.75
C LYS A 76 8.06 -2.58 6.28
N ALA A 77 8.39 -2.66 5.00
CA ALA A 77 9.59 -2.01 4.47
C ALA A 77 9.56 -0.48 4.66
N VAL A 78 8.40 0.16 4.56
CA VAL A 78 8.23 1.59 4.84
C VAL A 78 8.38 1.89 6.33
N ILE A 79 7.72 1.12 7.21
CA ILE A 79 7.76 1.31 8.67
C ILE A 79 9.18 1.13 9.21
N TYR A 80 9.89 0.10 8.77
CA TYR A 80 11.28 -0.17 9.17
C TYR A 80 12.32 0.63 8.39
N VAL A 81 11.88 1.50 7.47
CA VAL A 81 12.75 2.33 6.63
C VAL A 81 13.78 1.49 5.84
N ASP A 82 13.39 0.29 5.41
CA ASP A 82 14.22 -0.62 4.64
C ASP A 82 13.92 -0.50 3.13
N LYS A 83 14.64 0.40 2.48
CA LYS A 83 14.56 0.59 1.02
C LYS A 83 14.87 -0.70 0.25
N GLN A 84 15.81 -1.54 0.72
CA GLN A 84 16.15 -2.76 0.00
C GLN A 84 15.03 -3.79 0.07
N ALA A 85 14.39 -3.94 1.24
CA ALA A 85 13.21 -4.79 1.37
C ALA A 85 12.08 -4.33 0.45
N PHE A 86 11.84 -3.02 0.37
CA PHE A 86 10.84 -2.45 -0.55
C PHE A 86 11.14 -2.80 -2.01
N SER A 87 12.38 -2.58 -2.44
CA SER A 87 12.83 -2.86 -3.82
C SER A 87 12.74 -4.35 -4.16
N ARG A 88 13.14 -5.23 -3.22
CA ARG A 88 13.02 -6.70 -3.37
C ARG A 88 11.57 -7.11 -3.52
N ALA A 89 10.68 -6.63 -2.65
CA ALA A 89 9.25 -6.94 -2.71
C ALA A 89 8.63 -6.51 -4.05
N LEU A 90 8.96 -5.29 -4.51
CA LEU A 90 8.50 -4.77 -5.81
C LEU A 90 8.99 -5.62 -6.98
N HIS A 91 10.27 -6.01 -6.97
CA HIS A 91 10.84 -6.87 -8.01
C HIS A 91 10.18 -8.26 -8.04
N THR A 92 10.01 -8.89 -6.87
CA THR A 92 9.34 -10.19 -6.75
C THR A 92 7.90 -10.13 -7.24
N TYR A 93 7.16 -9.08 -6.90
CA TYR A 93 5.77 -8.94 -7.33
C TYR A 93 5.67 -8.73 -8.85
N ARG A 94 6.51 -7.87 -9.44
CA ARG A 94 6.55 -7.64 -10.90
C ARG A 94 6.93 -8.88 -11.71
N GLY A 95 7.71 -9.80 -11.13
CA GLY A 95 8.01 -11.09 -11.76
C GLY A 95 6.82 -12.06 -11.78
N LYS A 96 5.83 -11.87 -10.90
CA LYS A 96 4.65 -12.74 -10.76
C LYS A 96 3.38 -12.16 -11.37
N GLN A 97 3.24 -10.84 -11.36
CA GLN A 97 2.02 -10.12 -11.74
C GLN A 97 2.36 -8.86 -12.53
N THR A 98 1.53 -8.56 -13.53
CA THR A 98 1.64 -7.33 -14.29
C THR A 98 1.11 -6.15 -13.47
N MET A 99 1.92 -5.10 -13.35
CA MET A 99 1.52 -3.86 -12.70
C MET A 99 1.15 -2.81 -13.74
N LYS A 100 0.20 -1.94 -13.41
CA LYS A 100 -0.13 -0.77 -14.24
C LYS A 100 0.96 0.29 -14.11
N ASP A 101 1.23 1.02 -15.19
CA ASP A 101 2.31 2.02 -15.24
C ASP A 101 2.24 3.03 -14.10
N TRP A 102 1.05 3.56 -13.81
CA TRP A 102 0.86 4.53 -12.72
C TRP A 102 1.28 3.99 -11.35
N MET A 103 1.07 2.68 -11.09
CA MET A 103 1.46 2.05 -9.83
C MET A 103 2.98 1.95 -9.74
N VAL A 104 3.62 1.56 -10.85
CA VAL A 104 5.08 1.46 -10.94
C VAL A 104 5.71 2.83 -10.70
N THR A 105 5.23 3.87 -11.37
CA THR A 105 5.75 5.24 -11.19
C THR A 105 5.52 5.74 -9.77
N SER A 106 4.35 5.48 -9.18
CA SER A 106 4.03 5.91 -7.81
C SER A 106 4.92 5.23 -6.77
N LEU A 107 5.09 3.91 -6.87
CA LEU A 107 5.93 3.14 -5.94
C LEU A 107 7.42 3.45 -6.11
N ALA A 108 7.88 3.70 -7.33
CA ALA A 108 9.25 4.16 -7.57
C ALA A 108 9.51 5.54 -6.97
N SER A 109 8.49 6.42 -6.91
CA SER A 109 8.57 7.68 -6.18
C SER A 109 8.67 7.44 -4.67
N ALA A 110 7.82 6.56 -4.13
CA ALA A 110 7.84 6.23 -2.71
C ALA A 110 9.19 5.62 -2.28
N GLU A 111 9.76 4.70 -3.07
CA GLU A 111 11.06 4.05 -2.80
C GLU A 111 12.21 5.05 -2.65
N LYS A 112 12.18 6.17 -3.40
CA LYS A 112 13.19 7.23 -3.30
C LYS A 112 13.11 7.99 -1.98
N LEU A 113 11.91 8.13 -1.41
CA LEU A 113 11.65 8.87 -0.18
C LEU A 113 11.90 8.04 1.09
N ILE A 114 11.94 6.70 1.00
CA ILE A 114 12.14 5.82 2.16
C ILE A 114 13.34 6.25 3.03
N PRO A 115 14.56 6.50 2.49
CA PRO A 115 15.70 6.90 3.31
C PRO A 115 15.49 8.21 4.09
N GLU A 116 14.63 9.10 3.59
CA GLU A 116 14.33 10.40 4.22
C GLU A 116 13.45 10.22 5.47
N LEU A 117 12.63 9.18 5.50
CA LEU A 117 11.79 8.84 6.67
C LEU A 117 12.63 8.59 7.94
N ALA A 118 13.82 7.99 7.79
CA ALA A 118 14.73 7.73 8.92
C ALA A 118 15.28 9.02 9.56
N VAL A 119 15.30 10.14 8.83
CA VAL A 119 15.78 11.43 9.34
C VAL A 119 14.72 12.07 10.24
N THR A 120 13.44 11.86 9.93
CA THR A 120 12.32 12.44 10.67
C THR A 120 11.98 11.65 11.93
N THR A 121 12.01 10.31 11.90
CA THR A 121 11.78 9.51 13.11
C THR A 121 12.77 9.88 14.23
N ARG A 122 14.04 10.15 13.90
CA ARG A 122 15.06 10.58 14.88
C ARG A 122 14.82 11.96 15.48
N LYS A 123 14.05 12.85 14.84
CA LYS A 123 13.74 14.17 15.40
C LYS A 123 12.69 14.11 16.52
N ILE A 124 11.87 13.08 16.52
CA ILE A 124 10.77 12.91 17.49
C ILE A 124 11.32 12.36 18.83
N ASP A 125 12.38 11.55 18.79
CA ASP A 125 12.99 10.94 19.98
C ASP A 125 13.87 11.89 20.83
N ILE A 126 14.06 13.16 20.44
CA ILE A 126 14.94 14.13 21.13
C ILE A 126 14.16 15.25 21.85
N THR A 127 12.85 15.13 22.02
CA THR A 127 12.02 16.09 22.77
C THR A 127 11.18 15.37 23.81
#